data_AF-A0A964A843-F1
#
_entry.id   AF-A0A964A843-F1
#
_cell.length_a   1.000
_cell.length_b   1.000
_cell.length_c   1.000
_cell.angle_alpha   90.00
_cell.angle_beta   90.00
_cell.angle_gamma   90.00
#
_symmetry.space_group_name_H-M   'P 1'
#
loop_
_entity.id
_entity.type
_entity.pdbx_description
1 polymer ?
#
loop_
_entity_poly.entity_id
_entity_poly.type
_entity_poly.pdbx_seq_one_letter_code
_entity_poly.pdbx_strand_id
1 'polypeptide(L)'
;MSGIKAKICVIGAGPAGLAAAYELVQHGTTDVIVIDRHEMVGGLARTVSSPGDGARFDIGPHRYFTKNAEVKALWFRLLGDDFITVSRTTRIFYRGKLFNYPIKAGDVLIKLGIWSSFLSFLSYIRERIIPRRNIRTFEDWVTAKFGGRLYRTFFKYYTEKVWGIPCSEIEARWAAQRIKGLNFTEVVKKVFGGTAKAKSLVESFYYPRKGAGQMYEAMADVITKAGGRVMLATEVMSYQLESDRLVSLEVKDAAGNLSTITADHFFNSAPITAFFERLSVPPPPAVAEACKQLYYRAHITVNMLVEGTDLFPDQWIYIHDPSFQMARLANYNNFASDMVEKSGFTAVSAEYFTFEHETLWKMDDEALMQLAVEEVRRLGLVGTSKVKGVSVIRERESYPTYFMGYEQPFNVLKDHLDRIRNVSPVGRGGLYKYNNQDHSIYSGLVAVRNYLFPDHHMSVWQINIDAEYQEEEYE
;
A
#
# COMPACT_ATOMS: atom_id res chain seq x y z
N MET A 1 -32.88 -9.49 -15.60
CA MET A 1 -31.48 -9.04 -15.52
C MET A 1 -30.88 -9.11 -16.91
N SER A 2 -30.18 -8.07 -17.37
CA SER A 2 -29.38 -8.16 -18.58
C SER A 2 -28.19 -9.08 -18.33
N GLY A 3 -27.92 -10.00 -19.26
CA GLY A 3 -26.79 -10.94 -19.17
C GLY A 3 -25.61 -10.43 -20.00
N ILE A 4 -24.49 -10.17 -19.35
CA ILE A 4 -23.23 -9.80 -19.97
C ILE A 4 -22.36 -11.05 -20.07
N LYS A 5 -21.92 -11.39 -21.28
CA LYS A 5 -21.00 -12.50 -21.53
C LYS A 5 -19.63 -11.97 -21.94
N ALA A 6 -18.59 -12.66 -21.50
CA ALA A 6 -17.21 -12.46 -21.94
C ALA A 6 -16.44 -13.77 -21.84
N LYS A 7 -15.35 -13.92 -22.59
CA LYS A 7 -14.40 -15.01 -22.37
C LYS A 7 -13.71 -14.86 -21.02
N ILE A 8 -13.22 -13.66 -20.70
CA ILE A 8 -12.50 -13.38 -19.44
C ILE A 8 -13.15 -12.21 -18.69
N CYS A 9 -13.32 -12.36 -17.39
CA CYS A 9 -13.70 -11.29 -16.48
C CYS A 9 -12.58 -11.03 -15.46
N VAL A 10 -12.11 -9.79 -15.38
CA VAL A 10 -11.12 -9.33 -14.39
C VAL A 10 -11.85 -8.50 -13.34
N ILE A 11 -11.80 -8.95 -12.09
CA ILE A 11 -12.45 -8.29 -10.95
C ILE A 11 -11.42 -7.39 -10.27
N GLY A 12 -11.68 -6.08 -10.35
CA GLY A 12 -10.85 -4.99 -9.86
C GLY A 12 -9.93 -4.42 -10.95
N ALA A 13 -10.00 -3.12 -11.16
CA ALA A 13 -9.16 -2.30 -12.04
C ALA A 13 -8.00 -1.66 -11.26
N GLY A 14 -7.47 -2.36 -10.26
CA GLY A 14 -6.21 -2.00 -9.59
C GLY A 14 -4.97 -2.47 -10.37
N PRO A 15 -3.75 -2.29 -9.81
CA PRO A 15 -2.50 -2.60 -10.50
C PRO A 15 -2.42 -4.05 -11.03
N ALA A 16 -2.91 -5.01 -10.25
CA ALA A 16 -2.87 -6.42 -10.63
C ALA A 16 -3.91 -6.80 -11.69
N GLY A 17 -5.14 -6.30 -11.55
CA GLY A 17 -6.20 -6.58 -12.51
C GLY A 17 -5.94 -5.93 -13.87
N LEU A 18 -5.51 -4.67 -13.89
CA LEU A 18 -5.12 -4.01 -15.13
C LEU A 18 -3.90 -4.64 -15.78
N ALA A 19 -2.92 -5.10 -15.00
CA ALA A 19 -1.79 -5.85 -15.55
C ALA A 19 -2.24 -7.18 -16.16
N ALA A 20 -3.19 -7.89 -15.54
CA ALA A 20 -3.76 -9.11 -16.11
C ALA A 20 -4.51 -8.82 -17.42
N ALA A 21 -5.41 -7.82 -17.43
CA ALA A 21 -6.13 -7.43 -18.63
C ALA A 21 -5.19 -6.94 -19.75
N TYR A 22 -4.16 -6.17 -19.41
CA TYR A 22 -3.10 -5.75 -20.33
C TYR A 22 -2.41 -6.98 -20.92
N GLU A 23 -1.95 -7.93 -20.11
CA GLU A 23 -1.25 -9.12 -20.60
C GLU A 23 -2.14 -9.98 -21.52
N LEU A 24 -3.44 -10.10 -21.23
CA LEU A 24 -4.40 -10.82 -22.06
C LEU A 24 -4.53 -10.21 -23.45
N VAL A 25 -4.69 -8.88 -23.54
CA VAL A 25 -4.85 -8.21 -24.84
C VAL A 25 -3.55 -8.20 -25.64
N GLN A 26 -2.39 -8.15 -24.97
CA GLN A 26 -1.08 -8.28 -25.63
C GLN A 26 -0.91 -9.67 -26.27
N HIS A 27 -1.57 -10.70 -25.73
CA HIS A 27 -1.61 -12.05 -26.28
C HIS A 27 -2.84 -12.32 -27.16
N GLY A 28 -3.52 -11.26 -27.63
CA GLY A 28 -4.61 -11.36 -28.60
C GLY A 28 -5.96 -11.80 -28.03
N THR A 29 -6.12 -11.88 -26.70
CA THR A 29 -7.42 -12.13 -26.07
C THR A 29 -8.15 -10.80 -25.90
N THR A 30 -9.15 -10.53 -26.74
CA THR A 30 -9.86 -9.23 -26.79
C THR A 30 -11.22 -9.24 -26.11
N ASP A 31 -11.87 -10.39 -25.95
CA ASP A 31 -13.13 -10.52 -25.20
C ASP A 31 -12.86 -10.58 -23.68
N VAL A 32 -12.41 -9.43 -23.16
CA VAL A 32 -12.05 -9.20 -21.77
C VAL A 32 -12.91 -8.08 -21.22
N ILE A 33 -13.51 -8.31 -20.04
CA ILE A 33 -14.14 -7.25 -19.25
C ILE A 33 -13.34 -7.06 -17.97
N VAL A 34 -12.97 -5.83 -17.66
CA VAL A 34 -12.49 -5.41 -16.34
C VAL A 34 -13.62 -4.69 -15.62
N ILE A 35 -13.93 -5.08 -14.39
CA ILE A 35 -14.94 -4.40 -13.55
C ILE A 35 -14.29 -3.81 -12.30
N ASP A 36 -14.74 -2.64 -11.85
CA ASP A 36 -14.32 -2.06 -10.57
C ASP A 36 -15.46 -1.27 -9.93
N ARG A 37 -15.55 -1.31 -8.59
CA ARG A 37 -16.53 -0.53 -7.81
C ARG A 37 -16.25 0.97 -7.82
N HIS A 38 -15.00 1.37 -8.04
CA HIS A 38 -14.60 2.77 -8.08
C HIS A 38 -14.91 3.38 -9.45
N GLU A 39 -15.11 4.70 -9.47
CA GLU A 39 -15.38 5.48 -10.70
C GLU A 39 -14.12 5.69 -11.57
N MET A 40 -12.96 5.24 -11.11
CA MET A 40 -11.67 5.40 -11.77
C MET A 40 -10.78 4.18 -11.55
N VAL A 41 -9.89 3.96 -12.52
CA VAL A 41 -8.89 2.90 -12.50
C VAL A 41 -7.75 3.20 -11.52
N GLY A 42 -6.98 2.16 -11.18
CA GLY A 42 -5.80 2.25 -10.31
C GLY A 42 -6.02 1.70 -8.90
N GLY A 43 -7.26 1.45 -8.47
CA GLY A 43 -7.56 0.90 -7.15
C GLY A 43 -6.97 1.75 -6.03
N LEU A 44 -6.13 1.15 -5.16
CA LEU A 44 -5.39 1.88 -4.12
C LEU A 44 -4.26 2.78 -4.66
N ALA A 45 -3.89 2.64 -5.93
CA ALA A 45 -2.84 3.43 -6.57
C ALA A 45 -3.41 4.48 -7.56
N ARG A 46 -4.71 4.77 -7.46
CA ARG A 46 -5.36 5.82 -8.25
C ARG A 46 -4.97 7.21 -7.76
N THR A 47 -5.17 8.18 -8.64
CA THR A 47 -5.01 9.60 -8.34
C THR A 47 -6.36 10.29 -8.50
N VAL A 48 -6.85 10.91 -7.44
CA VAL A 48 -8.08 11.71 -7.47
C VAL A 48 -7.75 13.16 -7.77
N SER A 49 -8.71 13.88 -8.34
CA SER A 49 -8.62 15.34 -8.51
C SER A 49 -9.61 16.04 -7.59
N SER A 50 -9.19 17.12 -6.95
CA SER A 50 -10.04 17.97 -6.12
C SER A 50 -11.02 18.76 -7.01
N PRO A 51 -12.33 18.75 -6.70
CA PRO A 51 -13.32 19.53 -7.44
C PRO A 51 -13.02 21.04 -7.37
N GLY A 52 -12.81 21.66 -8.53
CA GLY A 52 -12.76 23.12 -8.69
C GLY A 52 -11.36 23.73 -8.78
N ASP A 53 -10.31 23.11 -8.22
CA ASP A 53 -8.92 23.60 -8.30
C ASP A 53 -7.97 22.70 -9.09
N GLY A 54 -8.41 21.49 -9.46
CA GLY A 54 -7.65 20.56 -10.29
C GLY A 54 -6.44 19.91 -9.58
N ALA A 55 -6.28 20.12 -8.27
CA ALA A 55 -5.19 19.52 -7.51
C ALA A 55 -5.34 18.00 -7.44
N ARG A 56 -4.23 17.29 -7.64
CA ARG A 56 -4.18 15.83 -7.71
C ARG A 56 -3.64 15.24 -6.43
N PHE A 57 -4.26 14.15 -5.98
CA PHE A 57 -3.86 13.43 -4.77
C PHE A 57 -3.89 11.93 -5.04
N ASP A 58 -2.77 11.26 -4.80
CA ASP A 58 -2.78 9.81 -4.72
C ASP A 58 -3.47 9.36 -3.44
N ILE A 59 -3.95 8.11 -3.42
CA ILE A 59 -4.46 7.47 -2.20
C ILE A 59 -3.27 7.03 -1.33
N GLY A 60 -2.60 8.02 -0.75
CA GLY A 60 -1.31 7.87 -0.09
C GLY A 60 -0.11 7.98 -1.05
N PRO A 61 1.10 8.23 -0.55
CA PRO A 61 2.29 8.44 -1.35
C PRO A 61 2.73 7.15 -2.02
N HIS A 62 2.84 7.19 -3.34
CA HIS A 62 3.30 6.06 -4.16
C HIS A 62 4.66 6.39 -4.78
N ARG A 63 5.66 5.56 -4.49
CA ARG A 63 6.95 5.59 -5.19
C ARG A 63 7.04 4.45 -6.19
N TYR A 64 7.53 4.72 -7.39
CA TYR A 64 7.83 3.67 -8.37
C TYR A 64 9.30 3.30 -8.29
N PHE A 65 9.55 2.14 -7.71
CA PHE A 65 10.87 1.55 -7.61
C PHE A 65 10.72 0.05 -7.77
N THR A 66 11.49 -0.55 -8.67
CA THR A 66 11.47 -2.00 -8.83
C THR A 66 12.81 -2.64 -9.20
N LYS A 67 13.06 -3.85 -8.69
CA LYS A 67 14.17 -4.76 -9.07
C LYS A 67 13.72 -5.72 -10.18
N ASN A 68 12.41 -5.81 -10.45
CA ASN A 68 11.90 -6.60 -11.54
C ASN A 68 12.07 -5.84 -12.86
N ALA A 69 13.04 -6.26 -13.68
CA ALA A 69 13.36 -5.62 -14.95
C ALA A 69 12.18 -5.59 -15.92
N GLU A 70 11.32 -6.62 -15.89
CA GLU A 70 10.13 -6.69 -16.74
C GLU A 70 9.09 -5.63 -16.37
N VAL A 71 8.80 -5.50 -15.07
CA VAL A 71 7.87 -4.48 -14.57
C VAL A 71 8.43 -3.08 -14.82
N LYS A 72 9.74 -2.87 -14.63
CA LYS A 72 10.40 -1.61 -14.96
C LYS A 72 10.21 -1.27 -16.45
N ALA A 73 10.49 -2.22 -17.34
CA ALA A 73 10.35 -2.01 -18.78
C ALA A 73 8.89 -1.71 -19.17
N LEU A 74 7.92 -2.36 -18.53
CA LEU A 74 6.50 -2.08 -18.73
C LEU A 74 6.14 -0.63 -18.36
N TRP A 75 6.60 -0.15 -17.19
CA TRP A 75 6.34 1.23 -16.76
C TRP A 75 6.88 2.27 -17.75
N PHE A 76 8.13 2.11 -18.19
CA PHE A 76 8.73 3.00 -19.18
C PHE A 76 8.04 2.92 -20.55
N ARG A 77 7.61 1.73 -20.97
CA ARG A 77 6.87 1.56 -22.22
C ARG A 77 5.54 2.30 -22.21
N LEU A 78 4.84 2.29 -21.07
CA LEU A 78 3.50 2.89 -20.95
C LEU A 78 3.54 4.41 -20.89
N LEU A 79 4.52 5.00 -20.20
CA LEU A 79 4.53 6.43 -19.92
C LEU A 79 5.64 7.23 -20.61
N GLY A 80 6.72 6.59 -21.07
CA GLY A 80 7.83 7.29 -21.71
C GLY A 80 8.32 8.50 -20.90
N ASP A 81 8.28 9.68 -21.51
CA ASP A 81 8.75 10.95 -20.93
C ASP A 81 7.90 11.47 -19.77
N ASP A 82 6.68 10.94 -19.59
CA ASP A 82 5.84 11.23 -18.42
C ASP A 82 6.23 10.42 -17.18
N PHE A 83 7.17 9.48 -17.29
CA PHE A 83 7.72 8.75 -16.15
C PHE A 83 9.00 9.42 -15.64
N ILE A 84 8.81 10.44 -14.81
CA ILE A 84 9.89 11.32 -14.36
C ILE A 84 10.71 10.71 -13.21
N THR A 85 11.92 11.22 -13.02
CA THR A 85 12.79 10.88 -11.87
C THR A 85 12.60 11.91 -10.76
N VAL A 86 12.45 11.44 -9.53
CA VAL A 86 12.23 12.25 -8.33
C VAL A 86 13.34 12.00 -7.33
N SER A 87 14.05 13.04 -6.90
CA SER A 87 15.02 12.96 -5.80
C SER A 87 14.31 12.80 -4.46
N ARG A 88 14.70 11.78 -3.70
CA ARG A 88 13.98 11.38 -2.48
C ARG A 88 14.47 12.14 -1.25
N THR A 89 13.55 12.90 -0.66
CA THR A 89 13.65 13.47 0.68
C THR A 89 12.51 12.94 1.54
N THR A 90 12.86 12.17 2.55
CA THR A 90 11.90 11.58 3.51
C THR A 90 12.46 11.67 4.92
N ARG A 91 11.61 12.05 5.86
CA ARG A 91 11.99 12.23 7.27
C ARG A 91 10.97 11.64 8.23
N ILE A 92 11.36 11.49 9.49
CA ILE A 92 10.52 11.06 10.61
C ILE A 92 10.27 12.27 11.51
N PHE A 93 9.01 12.58 11.80
CA PHE A 93 8.64 13.57 12.81
C PHE A 93 8.45 12.90 14.17
N TYR A 94 9.21 13.37 15.17
CA TYR A 94 9.11 12.91 16.56
C TYR A 94 9.47 14.03 17.54
N ARG A 95 8.58 14.33 18.49
CA ARG A 95 8.74 15.35 19.55
C ARG A 95 9.17 16.72 19.02
N GLY A 96 8.49 17.19 17.98
CA GLY A 96 8.74 18.49 17.36
C GLY A 96 10.02 18.55 16.51
N LYS A 97 10.66 17.41 16.21
CA LYS A 97 11.90 17.35 15.43
C LYS A 97 11.76 16.39 14.25
N LEU A 98 12.36 16.77 13.13
CA LEU A 98 12.44 15.94 11.92
C LEU A 98 13.77 15.18 11.92
N PHE A 99 13.76 13.87 11.84
CA PHE A 99 14.93 12.99 11.73
C PHE A 99 15.05 12.47 10.30
N ASN A 100 16.26 12.30 9.80
CA ASN A 100 16.47 11.69 8.48
C ASN A 100 15.93 10.25 8.44
N TYR A 101 15.40 9.85 7.28
CA TYR A 101 15.13 8.47 6.94
C TYR A 101 16.16 8.02 5.88
N PRO A 102 17.06 7.06 6.19
CA PRO A 102 17.10 6.23 7.38
C PRO A 102 17.68 7.05 8.55
N ILE A 103 17.42 6.59 9.77
CA ILE A 103 17.91 7.27 10.97
C ILE A 103 19.44 7.32 10.96
N LYS A 104 20.01 8.53 10.95
CA LYS A 104 21.46 8.77 11.02
C LYS A 104 21.91 8.95 12.49
N ALA A 105 23.00 8.29 12.89
CA ALA A 105 23.52 8.30 14.27
C ALA A 105 23.68 9.70 14.87
N GLY A 106 24.37 10.59 14.15
CA GLY A 106 24.62 11.97 14.59
C GLY A 106 23.32 12.78 14.71
N ASP A 107 22.35 12.50 13.84
CA ASP A 107 21.04 13.13 13.87
C ASP A 107 20.27 12.77 15.14
N VAL A 108 20.31 11.49 15.53
CA VAL A 108 19.74 11.00 16.79
C VAL A 108 20.42 11.65 17.98
N LEU A 109 21.76 11.68 18.01
CA LEU A 109 22.53 12.22 19.13
C LEU A 109 22.16 13.68 19.42
N ILE A 110 22.15 14.50 18.37
CA ILE A 110 21.88 15.94 18.46
C ILE A 110 20.41 16.19 18.78
N LYS A 111 19.48 15.54 18.08
CA LYS A 111 18.04 15.84 18.18
C LYS A 111 17.38 15.20 19.41
N LEU A 112 17.74 13.97 19.82
CA LEU A 112 17.23 13.42 21.08
C LEU A 112 17.92 14.03 22.32
N GLY A 113 19.10 14.63 22.12
CA GLY A 113 19.96 15.15 23.17
C GLY A 113 20.88 14.07 23.73
N ILE A 114 22.02 14.52 24.28
CA ILE A 114 23.10 13.65 24.76
C ILE A 114 22.59 12.67 25.83
N TRP A 115 21.79 13.15 26.79
CA TRP A 115 21.28 12.32 27.88
C TRP A 115 20.32 11.21 27.40
N SER A 116 19.35 11.55 26.56
CA SER A 116 18.42 10.56 25.98
C SER A 116 19.15 9.53 25.12
N SER A 117 20.17 9.98 24.39
CA SER A 117 21.00 9.12 23.54
C SER A 117 21.86 8.17 24.38
N PHE A 118 22.48 8.68 25.45
CA PHE A 118 23.23 7.87 26.41
C PHE A 118 22.35 6.80 27.07
N LEU A 119 21.15 7.17 27.52
CA LEU A 119 20.21 6.20 28.09
C LEU A 119 19.74 5.17 27.07
N SER A 120 19.56 5.57 25.80
CA SER A 120 19.25 4.65 24.71
C SER A 120 20.38 3.65 24.46
N PHE A 121 21.63 4.13 24.51
CA PHE A 121 22.80 3.27 24.46
C PHE A 121 22.88 2.30 25.64
N LEU A 122 22.66 2.75 26.88
CA LEU A 122 22.60 1.85 28.05
C LEU A 122 21.48 0.82 27.92
N SER A 123 20.33 1.21 27.36
CA SER A 123 19.23 0.28 27.08
C SER A 123 19.61 -0.79 26.06
N TYR A 124 20.44 -0.45 25.07
CA TYR A 124 20.98 -1.40 24.11
C TYR A 124 22.03 -2.34 24.75
N ILE A 125 22.94 -1.80 25.56
CA ILE A 125 23.94 -2.61 26.29
C ILE A 125 23.27 -3.61 27.23
N ARG A 126 22.19 -3.22 27.91
CA ARG A 126 21.42 -4.14 28.76
C ARG A 126 20.93 -5.37 27.99
N GLU A 127 20.43 -5.20 26.77
CA GLU A 127 19.96 -6.30 25.92
C GLU A 127 21.12 -7.17 25.39
N ARG A 128 22.38 -6.70 25.45
CA ARG A 128 23.58 -7.51 25.16
C ARG A 128 24.07 -8.31 26.36
N ILE A 129 23.97 -7.75 27.57
CA ILE A 129 24.40 -8.41 28.81
C ILE A 129 23.36 -9.45 29.26
N ILE A 130 22.07 -9.14 29.09
CA ILE A 130 20.97 -10.03 29.44
C ILE A 130 20.10 -10.24 28.19
N PRO A 131 20.53 -11.12 27.27
CA PRO A 131 19.78 -11.36 26.03
C PRO A 131 18.39 -11.92 26.30
N ARG A 132 17.40 -11.45 25.54
CA ARG A 132 16.06 -12.03 25.55
C ARG A 132 16.09 -13.47 25.07
N ARG A 133 15.41 -14.34 25.82
CA ARG A 133 15.11 -15.71 25.39
C ARG A 133 13.77 -15.71 24.65
N ASN A 134 13.62 -16.58 23.67
CA ASN A 134 12.37 -16.78 22.91
C ASN A 134 11.85 -15.53 22.18
N ILE A 135 12.62 -15.02 21.21
CA ILE A 135 12.17 -13.92 20.34
C ILE A 135 11.03 -14.44 19.45
N ARG A 136 9.80 -14.00 19.74
CA ARG A 136 8.59 -14.41 18.98
C ARG A 136 7.91 -13.25 18.28
N THR A 137 7.99 -12.05 18.86
CA THR A 137 7.22 -10.88 18.42
C THR A 137 8.10 -9.81 17.75
N PHE A 138 7.46 -8.86 17.07
CA PHE A 138 8.12 -7.67 16.53
C PHE A 138 8.78 -6.87 17.65
N GLU A 139 8.09 -6.68 18.78
CA GLU A 139 8.64 -6.02 19.97
C GLU A 139 9.92 -6.72 20.46
N ASP A 140 9.90 -8.04 20.59
CA ASP A 140 11.07 -8.81 21.05
C ASP A 140 12.25 -8.63 20.10
N TRP A 141 12.00 -8.76 18.81
CA TRP A 141 13.05 -8.72 17.79
C TRP A 141 13.70 -7.34 17.71
N VAL A 142 12.89 -6.28 17.67
CA VAL A 142 13.40 -4.89 17.60
C VAL A 142 14.09 -4.52 18.92
N THR A 143 13.52 -4.89 20.06
CA THR A 143 14.11 -4.58 21.36
C THR A 143 15.45 -5.31 21.54
N ALA A 144 15.55 -6.58 21.17
CA ALA A 144 16.81 -7.34 21.23
C ALA A 144 17.90 -6.74 20.32
N LYS A 145 17.51 -6.14 19.18
CA LYS A 145 18.45 -5.57 18.20
C LYS A 145 18.87 -4.13 18.52
N PHE A 146 17.96 -3.30 19.03
CA PHE A 146 18.16 -1.83 19.17
C PHE A 146 18.03 -1.31 20.60
N GLY A 147 17.59 -2.13 21.56
CA GLY A 147 17.28 -1.68 22.92
C GLY A 147 15.85 -1.13 23.04
N GLY A 148 15.25 -1.33 24.22
CA GLY A 148 13.84 -0.98 24.46
C GLY A 148 13.51 0.50 24.34
N ARG A 149 14.49 1.40 24.57
CA ARG A 149 14.28 2.85 24.38
C ARG A 149 14.12 3.23 22.91
N LEU A 150 15.02 2.80 22.03
CA LEU A 150 14.92 3.11 20.61
C LEU A 150 13.71 2.42 19.97
N TYR A 151 13.39 1.20 20.40
CA TYR A 151 12.13 0.53 20.04
C TYR A 151 10.93 1.45 20.32
N ARG A 152 10.77 1.96 21.55
CA ARG A 152 9.65 2.84 21.89
C ARG A 152 9.67 4.18 21.14
N THR A 153 10.86 4.72 20.87
CA THR A 153 11.00 6.03 20.23
C THR A 153 10.70 5.99 18.74
N PHE A 154 11.23 5.01 18.00
CA PHE A 154 11.20 5.02 16.53
C PHE A 154 10.43 3.87 15.90
N PHE A 155 10.06 2.83 16.64
CA PHE A 155 9.42 1.64 16.04
C PHE A 155 8.00 1.44 16.55
N LYS A 156 7.81 1.40 17.87
CA LYS A 156 6.55 1.02 18.51
C LYS A 156 5.34 1.79 17.96
N TYR A 157 5.28 3.09 18.24
CA TYR A 157 4.08 3.88 17.96
C TYR A 157 3.75 3.95 16.47
N TYR A 158 4.74 4.12 15.61
CA TYR A 158 4.50 4.14 14.17
C TYR A 158 4.01 2.78 13.65
N THR A 159 4.61 1.69 14.11
CA THR A 159 4.21 0.33 13.73
C THR A 159 2.78 0.05 14.20
N GLU A 160 2.45 0.37 15.45
CA GLU A 160 1.09 0.19 16.00
C GLU A 160 0.06 1.08 15.28
N LYS A 161 0.39 2.32 14.91
CA LYS A 161 -0.49 3.17 14.09
C LYS A 161 -0.80 2.53 12.74
N VAL A 162 0.22 2.04 12.03
CA VAL A 162 0.05 1.43 10.70
C VAL A 162 -0.77 0.15 10.79
N TRP A 163 -0.39 -0.78 11.67
CA TRP A 163 -0.96 -2.12 11.72
C TRP A 163 -2.20 -2.26 12.60
N GLY A 164 -2.47 -1.28 13.47
CA GLY A 164 -3.63 -1.27 14.37
C GLY A 164 -3.57 -2.31 15.49
N ILE A 165 -2.47 -3.08 15.61
CA ILE A 165 -2.29 -4.10 16.64
C ILE A 165 -0.99 -3.86 17.41
N PRO A 166 -0.92 -4.26 18.69
CA PRO A 166 0.29 -4.16 19.48
C PRO A 166 1.48 -4.84 18.80
N CYS A 167 2.68 -4.27 18.93
CA CYS A 167 3.90 -4.90 18.41
C CYS A 167 4.21 -6.28 19.06
N SER A 168 3.59 -6.58 20.21
CA SER A 168 3.63 -7.89 20.87
C SER A 168 2.73 -8.94 20.20
N GLU A 169 1.90 -8.54 19.24
CA GLU A 169 0.98 -9.42 18.50
C GLU A 169 1.36 -9.53 17.01
N ILE A 170 2.48 -8.94 16.62
CA ILE A 170 3.08 -9.05 15.28
C ILE A 170 4.25 -10.02 15.36
N GLU A 171 4.40 -10.91 14.39
CA GLU A 171 5.47 -11.91 14.39
C GLU A 171 6.87 -11.33 14.15
N ALA A 172 7.88 -11.90 14.82
CA ALA A 172 9.28 -11.46 14.69
C ALA A 172 9.82 -11.55 13.25
N ARG A 173 9.38 -12.53 12.45
CA ARG A 173 9.84 -12.68 11.06
C ARG A 173 9.44 -11.48 10.20
N TRP A 174 8.29 -10.87 10.50
CA TRP A 174 7.84 -9.64 9.84
C TRP A 174 8.82 -8.50 10.13
N ALA A 175 9.23 -8.33 11.39
CA ALA A 175 10.23 -7.35 11.79
C ALA A 175 11.58 -7.59 11.09
N ALA A 176 12.01 -8.86 11.04
CA ALA A 176 13.28 -9.25 10.45
C ALA A 176 13.36 -8.97 8.95
N GLN A 177 12.25 -9.15 8.23
CA GLN A 177 12.14 -8.79 6.81
C GLN A 177 12.19 -7.27 6.62
N ARG A 178 11.44 -6.52 7.45
CA ARG A 178 11.25 -5.06 7.31
C ARG A 178 12.43 -4.20 7.73
N ILE A 179 13.21 -4.68 8.70
CA ILE A 179 14.30 -3.90 9.34
C ILE A 179 15.68 -4.49 8.96
N LYS A 180 15.71 -5.29 7.89
CA LYS A 180 16.93 -5.83 7.29
C LYS A 180 17.75 -4.68 6.70
N GLY A 181 19.02 -4.55 7.10
CA GLY A 181 19.92 -3.47 6.67
C GLY A 181 20.22 -2.39 7.72
N LEU A 182 19.32 -2.16 8.69
CA LEU A 182 19.62 -1.25 9.82
C LEU A 182 20.49 -1.98 10.85
N ASN A 183 21.78 -1.62 10.90
CA ASN A 183 22.73 -2.20 11.83
C ASN A 183 23.15 -1.18 12.92
N PHE A 184 22.55 -1.29 14.11
CA PHE A 184 22.89 -0.43 15.24
C PHE A 184 24.36 -0.56 15.68
N THR A 185 24.99 -1.72 15.44
CA THR A 185 26.42 -1.87 15.75
C THR A 185 27.31 -1.01 14.85
N GLU A 186 26.94 -0.82 13.58
CA GLU A 186 27.65 0.08 12.66
C GLU A 186 27.44 1.55 13.04
N VAL A 187 26.22 1.91 13.46
CA VAL A 187 25.90 3.23 14.02
C VAL A 187 26.81 3.54 15.22
N VAL A 188 26.95 2.60 16.17
CA VAL A 188 27.83 2.76 17.34
C VAL A 188 29.29 2.88 16.91
N LYS A 189 29.80 2.03 16.02
CA LYS A 189 31.18 2.11 15.51
C LYS A 189 31.49 3.48 14.88
N LYS A 190 30.53 4.05 14.12
CA LYS A 190 30.68 5.37 13.49
C LYS A 190 30.78 6.51 14.51
N VAL A 191 30.04 6.43 15.61
CA VAL A 191 30.12 7.41 16.71
C VAL A 191 31.50 7.38 17.39
N PHE A 192 32.16 6.22 17.45
CA PHE A 192 33.48 6.05 18.05
C PHE A 192 34.64 6.09 17.04
N GLY A 193 34.46 6.74 15.88
CA GLY A 193 35.54 7.02 14.92
C GLY A 193 35.84 5.91 13.91
N GLY A 194 35.01 4.87 13.80
CA GLY A 194 35.17 3.81 12.81
C GLY A 194 34.64 4.19 11.41
N THR A 195 35.33 3.77 10.36
CA THR A 195 34.87 3.86 8.96
C THR A 195 33.96 2.66 8.63
N ALA A 196 32.65 2.82 8.77
CA ALA A 196 31.68 1.86 8.24
C ALA A 196 31.02 2.44 6.98
N LYS A 197 30.98 1.66 5.87
CA LYS A 197 30.18 1.98 4.69
C LYS A 197 28.71 2.00 5.12
N ALA A 198 28.07 3.16 5.15
CA ALA A 198 26.62 3.22 5.27
C ALA A 198 26.07 2.80 3.90
N LYS A 199 25.22 1.78 3.85
CA LYS A 199 24.53 1.41 2.61
C LYS A 199 23.72 2.61 2.11
N SER A 200 23.98 3.07 0.88
CA SER A 200 23.22 4.15 0.25
C SER A 200 21.82 3.63 -0.03
N LEU A 201 20.82 4.22 0.63
CA LEU A 201 19.45 3.96 0.23
C LEU A 201 19.18 4.65 -1.10
N VAL A 202 18.17 4.15 -1.82
CA VAL A 202 17.60 4.75 -3.04
C VAL A 202 17.52 6.27 -2.92
N GLU A 203 18.39 6.99 -3.64
CA GLU A 203 18.43 8.46 -3.60
C GLU A 203 17.37 9.09 -4.52
N SER A 204 16.84 8.30 -5.47
CA SER A 204 15.78 8.73 -6.39
C SER A 204 14.84 7.59 -6.75
N PHE A 205 13.59 7.92 -7.06
CA PHE A 205 12.60 6.96 -7.55
C PHE A 205 11.88 7.55 -8.76
N TYR A 206 11.13 6.72 -9.49
CA TYR A 206 10.33 7.20 -10.62
C TYR A 206 8.91 7.55 -10.18
N TYR A 207 8.26 8.46 -10.90
CA TYR A 207 6.89 8.84 -10.63
C TYR A 207 6.20 9.29 -11.91
N PRO A 208 4.93 8.91 -12.16
CA PRO A 208 4.15 9.49 -13.26
C PRO A 208 3.88 10.97 -13.01
N ARG A 209 4.12 11.81 -14.02
CA ARG A 209 3.98 13.26 -13.97
C ARG A 209 2.65 13.75 -13.38
N LYS A 210 1.54 13.04 -13.65
CA LYS A 210 0.18 13.41 -13.21
C LYS A 210 -0.35 12.58 -12.05
N GLY A 211 0.52 11.88 -11.33
CA GLY A 211 0.15 11.05 -10.19
C GLY A 211 0.11 9.56 -10.50
N ALA A 212 0.17 8.72 -9.47
CA ALA A 212 0.29 7.27 -9.62
C ALA A 212 -0.78 6.63 -10.52
N GLY A 213 -1.99 7.19 -10.53
CA GLY A 213 -3.12 6.77 -11.36
C GLY A 213 -2.84 6.79 -12.86
N GLN A 214 -1.98 7.71 -13.32
CA GLN A 214 -1.65 7.87 -14.75
C GLN A 214 -1.10 6.59 -15.38
N MET A 215 -0.33 5.79 -14.62
CA MET A 215 0.18 4.50 -15.09
C MET A 215 -0.96 3.53 -15.45
N TYR A 216 -2.01 3.54 -14.65
CA TYR A 216 -3.14 2.62 -14.74
C TYR A 216 -4.18 3.09 -15.74
N GLU A 217 -4.34 4.41 -15.89
CA GLU A 217 -5.04 5.02 -17.02
C GLU A 217 -4.40 4.61 -18.35
N ALA A 218 -3.07 4.67 -18.46
CA ALA A 218 -2.35 4.20 -19.66
C ALA A 218 -2.55 2.70 -19.93
N MET A 219 -2.59 1.84 -18.90
CA MET A 219 -2.94 0.43 -19.07
C MET A 219 -4.37 0.24 -19.56
N ALA A 220 -5.33 0.95 -18.97
CA ALA A 220 -6.73 0.90 -19.37
C ALA A 220 -6.92 1.33 -20.83
N ASP A 221 -6.23 2.38 -21.27
CA ASP A 221 -6.23 2.84 -22.66
C ASP A 221 -5.76 1.74 -23.63
N VAL A 222 -4.70 1.00 -23.28
CA VAL A 222 -4.22 -0.13 -24.10
C VAL A 222 -5.27 -1.23 -24.19
N ILE A 223 -5.90 -1.56 -23.07
CA ILE A 223 -6.96 -2.58 -23.00
C ILE A 223 -8.14 -2.19 -23.89
N THR A 224 -8.62 -0.95 -23.78
CA THR A 224 -9.76 -0.46 -24.56
C THR A 224 -9.45 -0.33 -26.04
N LYS A 225 -8.24 0.13 -26.41
CA LYS A 225 -7.81 0.19 -27.82
C LYS A 225 -7.71 -1.20 -28.46
N ALA A 226 -7.40 -2.23 -27.68
CA ALA A 226 -7.39 -3.62 -28.15
C ALA A 226 -8.79 -4.29 -28.18
N GLY A 227 -9.85 -3.55 -27.81
CA GLY A 227 -11.24 -4.04 -27.82
C GLY A 227 -11.75 -4.58 -26.49
N GLY A 228 -10.94 -4.56 -25.43
CA GLY A 228 -11.38 -4.90 -24.08
C GLY A 228 -12.31 -3.83 -23.50
N ARG A 229 -13.14 -4.22 -22.53
CA ARG A 229 -14.09 -3.32 -21.86
C ARG A 229 -13.64 -3.04 -20.43
N VAL A 230 -13.65 -1.77 -20.01
CA VAL A 230 -13.40 -1.37 -18.62
C VAL A 230 -14.69 -0.75 -18.08
N MET A 231 -15.36 -1.46 -17.18
CA MET A 231 -16.62 -1.07 -16.56
C MET A 231 -16.38 -0.61 -15.13
N LEU A 232 -16.36 0.70 -14.95
CA LEU A 232 -16.17 1.35 -13.66
C LEU A 232 -17.52 1.54 -12.94
N ALA A 233 -17.49 1.93 -11.66
CA ALA A 233 -18.67 2.05 -10.82
C ALA A 233 -19.59 0.82 -10.88
N THR A 234 -18.97 -0.36 -10.97
CA THR A 234 -19.61 -1.67 -11.11
C THR A 234 -19.19 -2.55 -9.94
N GLU A 235 -20.03 -2.61 -8.91
CA GLU A 235 -19.76 -3.34 -7.68
C GLU A 235 -20.21 -4.81 -7.78
N VAL A 236 -19.35 -5.76 -7.42
CA VAL A 236 -19.73 -7.16 -7.28
C VAL A 236 -20.53 -7.36 -6.01
N MET A 237 -21.79 -7.76 -6.16
CA MET A 237 -22.74 -7.99 -5.08
C MET A 237 -22.70 -9.43 -4.59
N SER A 238 -22.64 -10.39 -5.52
CA SER A 238 -22.53 -11.81 -5.19
C SER A 238 -21.77 -12.63 -6.24
N TYR A 239 -21.22 -13.76 -5.79
CA TYR A 239 -20.50 -14.76 -6.58
C TYR A 239 -21.27 -16.07 -6.59
N GLN A 240 -21.55 -16.60 -7.78
CA GLN A 240 -22.36 -17.80 -7.94
C GLN A 240 -21.41 -18.96 -8.26
N LEU A 241 -21.14 -19.77 -7.25
CA LEU A 241 -20.25 -20.92 -7.34
C LEU A 241 -21.10 -22.21 -7.46
N GLU A 242 -20.85 -22.98 -8.51
CA GLU A 242 -21.40 -24.32 -8.68
C GLU A 242 -20.27 -25.34 -8.56
N SER A 243 -20.28 -26.12 -7.47
CA SER A 243 -19.21 -27.05 -7.12
C SER A 243 -17.83 -26.37 -7.06
N ASP A 244 -17.00 -26.55 -8.08
CA ASP A 244 -15.63 -26.05 -8.18
C ASP A 244 -15.45 -25.02 -9.30
N ARG A 245 -16.55 -24.42 -9.78
CA ARG A 245 -16.57 -23.46 -10.88
C ARG A 245 -17.41 -22.23 -10.55
N LEU A 246 -16.84 -21.04 -10.73
CA LEU A 246 -17.56 -19.78 -10.67
C LEU A 246 -18.35 -19.60 -11.97
N VAL A 247 -19.68 -19.60 -11.89
CA VAL A 247 -20.55 -19.56 -13.08
C VAL A 247 -20.95 -18.15 -13.46
N SER A 248 -21.17 -17.28 -12.47
CA SER A 248 -21.53 -15.89 -12.70
C SER A 248 -21.24 -14.98 -11.52
N LEU A 249 -21.30 -13.68 -11.79
CA LEU A 249 -21.32 -12.60 -10.80
C LEU A 249 -22.63 -11.85 -10.93
N GLU A 250 -23.23 -11.45 -9.81
CA GLU A 250 -24.20 -10.36 -9.79
C GLU A 250 -23.47 -9.04 -9.54
N VAL A 251 -23.68 -8.06 -10.42
CA VAL A 251 -23.05 -6.74 -10.31
C VAL A 251 -24.09 -5.64 -10.30
N LYS A 252 -23.77 -4.55 -9.59
CA LYS A 252 -24.59 -3.35 -9.47
C LYS A 252 -23.85 -2.15 -10.07
N ASP A 253 -24.48 -1.46 -11.01
CA ASP A 253 -23.92 -0.25 -11.61
C ASP A 253 -24.15 1.02 -10.76
N ALA A 254 -23.62 2.16 -11.20
CA ALA A 254 -23.79 3.45 -10.54
C ALA A 254 -25.25 3.91 -10.41
N ALA A 255 -26.13 3.47 -11.32
CA ALA A 255 -27.56 3.78 -11.29
C ALA A 255 -28.36 2.82 -10.40
N GLY A 256 -27.69 1.82 -9.79
CA GLY A 256 -28.31 0.82 -8.93
C GLY A 256 -28.94 -0.36 -9.69
N ASN A 257 -28.71 -0.48 -11.00
CA ASN A 257 -29.24 -1.59 -11.79
C ASN A 257 -28.40 -2.85 -11.55
N LEU A 258 -29.10 -3.98 -11.40
CA LEU A 258 -28.48 -5.30 -11.29
C LEU A 258 -28.34 -5.97 -12.65
N SER A 259 -27.16 -6.51 -12.92
CA SER A 259 -26.88 -7.34 -14.09
C SER A 259 -26.03 -8.54 -13.72
N THR A 260 -26.01 -9.53 -14.61
CA THR A 260 -25.24 -10.77 -14.40
C THR A 260 -24.09 -10.82 -15.38
N ILE A 261 -22.88 -11.08 -14.90
CA ILE A 261 -21.70 -11.33 -15.74
C ILE A 261 -21.36 -12.82 -15.70
N THR A 262 -21.24 -13.45 -16.87
CA THR A 262 -20.70 -14.82 -17.02
C THR A 262 -19.40 -14.80 -17.80
N ALA A 263 -18.42 -15.60 -17.37
CA ALA A 263 -17.17 -15.75 -18.09
C ALA A 263 -16.59 -17.17 -18.01
N ASP A 264 -15.69 -17.50 -18.93
CA ASP A 264 -15.00 -18.78 -18.93
C ASP A 264 -13.96 -18.84 -17.80
N HIS A 265 -13.27 -17.72 -17.54
CA HIS A 265 -12.28 -17.56 -16.49
C HIS A 265 -12.35 -16.19 -15.82
N PHE A 266 -11.98 -16.16 -14.53
CA PHE A 266 -11.99 -14.96 -13.72
C PHE A 266 -10.61 -14.69 -13.12
N PHE A 267 -10.12 -13.44 -13.23
CA PHE A 267 -8.97 -12.97 -12.46
C PHE A 267 -9.47 -12.12 -11.30
N ASN A 268 -9.23 -12.54 -10.07
CA ASN A 268 -9.75 -11.87 -8.88
C ASN A 268 -8.67 -11.07 -8.16
N SER A 269 -8.76 -9.74 -8.21
CA SER A 269 -7.91 -8.85 -7.40
C SER A 269 -8.59 -8.34 -6.13
N ALA A 270 -9.89 -8.57 -5.98
CA ALA A 270 -10.65 -8.21 -4.78
C ALA A 270 -10.18 -9.02 -3.55
N PRO A 271 -10.35 -8.49 -2.32
CA PRO A 271 -10.00 -9.17 -1.09
C PRO A 271 -10.50 -10.63 -1.05
N ILE A 272 -9.63 -11.57 -0.71
CA ILE A 272 -9.99 -13.00 -0.66
C ILE A 272 -11.15 -13.29 0.31
N THR A 273 -11.25 -12.54 1.40
CA THR A 273 -12.37 -12.64 2.35
C THR A 273 -13.67 -12.17 1.71
N ALA A 274 -13.66 -11.02 1.03
CA ALA A 274 -14.84 -10.48 0.36
C ALA A 274 -15.34 -11.39 -0.77
N PHE A 275 -14.45 -12.14 -1.44
CA PHE A 275 -14.84 -13.17 -2.39
C PHE A 275 -15.70 -14.27 -1.72
N PHE A 276 -15.23 -14.83 -0.60
CA PHE A 276 -15.93 -15.90 0.11
C PHE A 276 -17.17 -15.42 0.86
N GLU A 277 -17.15 -14.22 1.44
CA GLU A 277 -18.27 -13.63 2.17
C GLU A 277 -19.45 -13.27 1.26
N ARG A 278 -19.19 -13.06 -0.03
CA ARG A 278 -20.21 -12.71 -1.04
C ARG A 278 -20.61 -13.89 -1.92
N LEU A 279 -20.24 -15.13 -1.55
CA LEU A 279 -20.79 -16.30 -2.23
C LEU A 279 -22.31 -16.35 -2.04
N SER A 280 -23.03 -16.69 -3.10
CA SER A 280 -24.50 -16.81 -3.08
C SER A 280 -24.98 -17.95 -2.18
N VAL A 281 -24.14 -18.96 -1.99
CA VAL A 281 -24.32 -20.05 -1.03
C VAL A 281 -23.22 -19.91 0.02
N PRO A 282 -23.54 -19.99 1.33
CA PRO A 282 -22.53 -19.89 2.37
C PRO A 282 -21.39 -20.89 2.15
N PRO A 283 -20.13 -20.46 2.28
CA PRO A 283 -19.00 -21.37 2.15
C PRO A 283 -18.96 -22.38 3.32
N PRO A 284 -18.14 -23.44 3.22
CA PRO A 284 -17.96 -24.38 4.32
C PRO A 284 -17.61 -23.68 5.64
N PRO A 285 -18.03 -24.20 6.81
CA PRO A 285 -17.83 -23.53 8.10
C PRO A 285 -16.38 -23.10 8.39
N ALA A 286 -15.40 -23.90 7.99
CA ALA A 286 -13.99 -23.56 8.16
C ALA A 286 -13.56 -22.32 7.34
N VAL A 287 -14.10 -22.16 6.13
CA VAL A 287 -13.84 -20.99 5.26
C VAL A 287 -14.54 -19.76 5.81
N ALA A 288 -15.80 -19.90 6.23
CA ALA A 288 -16.56 -18.81 6.85
C ALA A 288 -15.87 -18.31 8.14
N GLU A 289 -15.35 -19.22 8.96
CA GLU A 289 -14.62 -18.90 10.18
C GLU A 289 -13.27 -18.24 9.88
N ALA A 290 -12.53 -18.73 8.89
CA ALA A 290 -11.29 -18.12 8.44
C ALA A 290 -11.49 -16.68 7.93
N CYS A 291 -12.61 -16.40 7.24
CA CYS A 291 -12.93 -15.03 6.81
C CYS A 291 -13.10 -14.06 7.98
N LYS A 292 -13.71 -14.49 9.09
CA LYS A 292 -13.88 -13.65 10.29
C LYS A 292 -12.58 -13.34 11.02
N GLN A 293 -11.59 -14.22 10.90
CA GLN A 293 -10.30 -14.08 11.58
C GLN A 293 -9.33 -13.18 10.82
N LEU A 294 -9.40 -13.19 9.49
CA LEU A 294 -8.57 -12.31 8.66
C LEU A 294 -9.22 -10.95 8.53
N TYR A 295 -8.43 -9.90 8.74
CA TYR A 295 -8.90 -8.54 8.62
C TYR A 295 -7.88 -7.68 7.88
N TYR A 296 -8.35 -6.50 7.49
CA TYR A 296 -7.56 -5.53 6.76
C TYR A 296 -7.64 -4.20 7.50
N ARG A 297 -6.56 -3.42 7.44
CA ARG A 297 -6.64 -1.99 7.80
C ARG A 297 -7.36 -1.24 6.70
N ALA A 298 -8.23 -0.35 7.12
CA ALA A 298 -8.75 0.72 6.30
C ALA A 298 -7.78 1.91 6.31
N HIS A 299 -7.92 2.76 5.30
CA HIS A 299 -7.06 3.90 5.07
C HIS A 299 -7.91 5.14 4.83
N ILE A 300 -7.56 6.24 5.49
CA ILE A 300 -8.20 7.55 5.29
C ILE A 300 -7.13 8.53 4.81
N THR A 301 -7.40 9.21 3.70
CA THR A 301 -6.60 10.35 3.27
C THR A 301 -7.43 11.62 3.40
N VAL A 302 -6.88 12.61 4.10
CA VAL A 302 -7.44 13.96 4.12
C VAL A 302 -6.56 14.84 3.25
N ASN A 303 -7.11 15.20 2.09
CA ASN A 303 -6.43 15.97 1.06
C ASN A 303 -6.71 17.46 1.28
N MET A 304 -5.67 18.27 1.19
CA MET A 304 -5.67 19.70 1.52
C MET A 304 -4.91 20.47 0.45
N LEU A 305 -5.51 21.53 -0.08
CA LEU A 305 -4.79 22.50 -0.93
C LEU A 305 -4.26 23.64 -0.05
N VAL A 306 -2.95 23.75 0.13
CA VAL A 306 -2.35 24.72 1.04
C VAL A 306 -1.72 25.87 0.24
N GLU A 307 -1.95 27.13 0.65
CA GLU A 307 -1.29 28.29 0.04
C GLU A 307 0.23 28.23 0.27
N GLY A 308 1.02 28.52 -0.76
CA GLY A 308 2.48 28.44 -0.75
C GLY A 308 3.02 27.23 -1.52
N THR A 309 4.27 27.31 -1.98
CA THR A 309 4.96 26.27 -2.75
C THR A 309 6.15 25.66 -2.00
N ASP A 310 6.70 26.37 -1.01
CA ASP A 310 7.90 25.97 -0.27
C ASP A 310 7.57 25.60 1.19
N LEU A 311 6.52 24.78 1.40
CA LEU A 311 6.06 24.41 2.74
C LEU A 311 7.11 23.57 3.49
N PHE A 312 7.53 22.47 2.86
CA PHE A 312 8.59 21.60 3.34
C PHE A 312 9.14 20.78 2.17
N PRO A 313 10.43 20.37 2.19
CA PRO A 313 11.09 19.76 1.04
C PRO A 313 10.82 18.24 0.87
N ASP A 314 10.19 17.60 1.85
CA ASP A 314 9.94 16.15 1.81
C ASP A 314 8.84 15.80 0.82
N GLN A 315 8.99 14.67 0.13
CA GLN A 315 7.85 14.06 -0.54
C GLN A 315 6.86 13.51 0.48
N TRP A 316 7.35 12.83 1.52
CA TRP A 316 6.53 12.43 2.65
C TRP A 316 7.31 12.40 3.97
N ILE A 317 6.58 12.55 5.07
CA ILE A 317 7.09 12.52 6.44
C ILE A 317 6.33 11.46 7.22
N TYR A 318 7.06 10.57 7.90
CA TYR A 318 6.49 9.60 8.83
C TYR A 318 6.24 10.25 10.19
N ILE A 319 5.03 10.18 10.73
CA ILE A 319 4.67 10.80 12.01
C ILE A 319 4.73 9.75 13.13
N HIS A 320 5.89 9.66 13.78
CA HIS A 320 6.13 8.69 14.86
C HIS A 320 5.67 9.21 16.22
N ASP A 321 5.42 10.52 16.34
CA ASP A 321 4.97 11.13 17.58
C ASP A 321 3.56 10.62 17.96
N PRO A 322 3.39 10.03 19.17
CA PRO A 322 2.09 9.48 19.60
C PRO A 322 1.04 10.55 19.91
N SER A 323 1.40 11.84 19.97
CA SER A 323 0.45 12.95 20.16
C SER A 323 -0.35 13.31 18.90
N PHE A 324 -0.14 12.58 17.80
CA PHE A 324 -0.82 12.71 16.52
C PHE A 324 -1.46 11.38 16.13
N GLN A 325 -2.68 11.42 15.61
CA GLN A 325 -3.37 10.31 14.98
C GLN A 325 -2.84 10.06 13.56
N MET A 326 -2.44 11.12 12.85
CA MET A 326 -1.80 11.02 11.55
C MET A 326 -0.58 10.10 11.61
N ALA A 327 -0.44 9.26 10.59
CA ALA A 327 0.72 8.38 10.41
C ALA A 327 1.70 8.92 9.38
N ARG A 328 1.22 9.63 8.35
CA ARG A 328 2.07 10.21 7.29
C ARG A 328 1.50 11.53 6.79
N LEU A 329 2.39 12.43 6.39
CA LEU A 329 2.08 13.66 5.66
C LEU A 329 2.81 13.64 4.32
N ALA A 330 2.10 13.83 3.21
CA ALA A 330 2.67 13.90 1.86
C ALA A 330 2.55 15.31 1.28
N ASN A 331 3.55 15.72 0.50
CA ASN A 331 3.54 16.94 -0.33
C ASN A 331 3.70 16.53 -1.79
N TYR A 332 2.61 16.56 -2.56
CA TYR A 332 2.57 16.07 -3.93
C TYR A 332 3.32 16.96 -4.93
N ASN A 333 3.50 18.26 -4.65
CA ASN A 333 4.32 19.14 -5.47
C ASN A 333 5.79 18.69 -5.52
N ASN A 334 6.26 18.03 -4.45
CA ASN A 334 7.62 17.48 -4.40
C ASN A 334 7.75 16.13 -5.12
N PHE A 335 6.64 15.49 -5.52
CA PHE A 335 6.67 14.32 -6.41
C PHE A 335 6.68 14.76 -7.87
N ALA A 336 5.78 15.67 -8.24
CA ALA A 336 5.76 16.30 -9.54
C ALA A 336 5.15 17.70 -9.44
N SER A 337 5.73 18.67 -10.16
CA SER A 337 5.20 20.04 -10.24
C SER A 337 3.77 20.08 -10.78
N ASP A 338 3.41 19.10 -11.61
CA ASP A 338 2.16 19.07 -12.36
C ASP A 338 1.00 18.46 -11.55
N MET A 339 1.24 18.13 -10.27
CA MET A 339 0.20 17.69 -9.33
C MET A 339 -0.76 18.82 -8.94
N VAL A 340 -0.35 20.08 -9.12
CA VAL A 340 -1.19 21.25 -8.87
C VAL A 340 -1.05 22.21 -10.04
N GLU A 341 -2.10 22.36 -10.83
CA GLU A 341 -2.10 23.30 -11.97
C GLU A 341 -2.10 24.76 -11.51
N LYS A 342 -2.67 25.03 -10.32
CA LYS A 342 -2.79 26.38 -9.77
C LYS A 342 -1.49 26.85 -9.11
N SER A 343 -0.88 27.89 -9.67
CA SER A 343 0.33 28.51 -9.12
C SER A 343 0.14 29.00 -7.68
N GLY A 344 1.17 28.84 -6.84
CA GLY A 344 1.17 29.36 -5.47
C GLY A 344 0.45 28.46 -4.46
N PHE A 345 0.19 27.19 -4.81
CA PHE A 345 -0.44 26.22 -3.93
C PHE A 345 0.31 24.89 -3.91
N THR A 346 0.16 24.16 -2.81
CA THR A 346 0.70 22.83 -2.60
C THR A 346 -0.40 21.84 -2.24
N ALA A 347 -0.42 20.69 -2.91
CA ALA A 347 -1.28 19.57 -2.56
C ALA A 347 -0.64 18.76 -1.41
N VAL A 348 -1.26 18.82 -0.23
CA VAL A 348 -0.83 18.12 0.98
C VAL A 348 -1.86 17.07 1.37
N SER A 349 -1.43 15.86 1.72
CA SER A 349 -2.32 14.81 2.23
C SER A 349 -1.86 14.30 3.58
N ALA A 350 -2.78 14.24 4.54
CA ALA A 350 -2.58 13.55 5.81
C ALA A 350 -3.21 12.14 5.74
N GLU A 351 -2.45 11.13 6.13
CA GLU A 351 -2.89 9.74 6.10
C GLU A 351 -3.11 9.17 7.49
N TYR A 352 -4.22 8.45 7.63
CA TYR A 352 -4.64 7.77 8.83
C TYR A 352 -4.94 6.30 8.52
N PHE A 353 -4.52 5.42 9.41
CA PHE A 353 -4.86 4.00 9.34
C PHE A 353 -5.85 3.70 10.45
N THR A 354 -6.88 2.91 10.15
CA THR A 354 -7.92 2.57 11.13
C THR A 354 -8.61 1.26 10.76
N PHE A 355 -9.36 0.68 11.68
CA PHE A 355 -10.34 -0.37 11.40
C PHE A 355 -11.73 0.23 11.32
N GLU A 356 -12.63 -0.40 10.57
CA GLU A 356 -13.98 0.15 10.35
C GLU A 356 -14.83 0.28 11.63
N HIS A 357 -14.48 -0.47 12.68
CA HIS A 357 -15.18 -0.40 13.97
C HIS A 357 -14.64 0.71 14.89
N GLU A 358 -13.48 1.29 14.59
CA GLU A 358 -12.83 2.31 15.43
C GLU A 358 -13.47 3.71 15.25
N THR A 359 -13.26 4.57 16.24
CA THR A 359 -13.80 5.94 16.25
C THR A 359 -13.35 6.75 15.03
N LEU A 360 -12.07 6.66 14.65
CA LEU A 360 -11.51 7.46 13.57
C LEU A 360 -12.20 7.19 12.23
N TRP A 361 -12.56 5.94 11.94
CA TRP A 361 -13.32 5.58 10.74
C TRP A 361 -14.74 6.14 10.72
N LYS A 362 -15.39 6.12 11.90
CA LYS A 362 -16.79 6.51 12.09
C LYS A 362 -16.99 8.01 12.21
N MET A 363 -15.93 8.80 12.32
CA MET A 363 -16.00 10.27 12.27
C MET A 363 -16.59 10.70 10.93
N ASP A 364 -17.45 11.72 10.97
CA ASP A 364 -17.91 12.38 9.76
C ASP A 364 -16.75 13.14 9.07
N ASP A 365 -17.00 13.51 7.82
CA ASP A 365 -15.98 14.15 6.97
C ASP A 365 -15.53 15.48 7.55
N GLU A 366 -16.44 16.28 8.11
CA GLU A 366 -16.12 17.59 8.66
C GLU A 366 -15.19 17.48 9.86
N ALA A 367 -15.44 16.55 10.78
CA ALA A 367 -14.61 16.30 11.94
C ALA A 367 -13.21 15.78 11.55
N LEU A 368 -13.12 14.91 10.53
CA LEU A 368 -11.82 14.45 10.00
C LEU A 368 -11.04 15.57 9.33
N MET A 369 -11.71 16.44 8.58
CA MET A 369 -11.09 17.64 7.99
C MET A 369 -10.52 18.55 9.07
N GLN A 370 -11.31 18.83 10.13
CA GLN A 370 -10.87 19.66 11.25
C GLN A 370 -9.67 19.03 11.98
N LEU A 371 -9.71 17.73 12.28
CA LEU A 371 -8.61 17.00 12.89
C LEU A 371 -7.32 17.12 12.07
N ALA A 372 -7.39 16.86 10.76
CA ALA A 372 -6.21 16.90 9.90
C ALA A 372 -5.63 18.31 9.78
N VAL A 373 -6.48 19.34 9.65
CA VAL A 373 -6.02 20.73 9.61
C VAL A 373 -5.36 21.15 10.93
N GLU A 374 -5.92 20.74 12.08
CA GLU A 374 -5.32 21.02 13.38
C GLU A 374 -3.96 20.33 13.52
N GLU A 375 -3.87 19.04 13.16
CA GLU A 375 -2.63 18.28 13.25
C GLU A 375 -1.54 18.85 12.33
N VAL A 376 -1.88 19.19 11.08
CA VAL A 376 -0.94 19.82 10.14
C VAL A 376 -0.42 21.16 10.68
N ARG A 377 -1.27 21.97 11.32
CA ARG A 377 -0.83 23.21 11.99
C ARG A 377 0.09 22.90 13.18
N ARG A 378 -0.25 21.90 13.99
CA ARG A 378 0.55 21.47 15.15
C ARG A 378 1.92 20.90 14.77
N LEU A 379 2.07 20.35 13.57
CA LEU A 379 3.39 19.95 13.04
C LEU A 379 4.32 21.16 12.84
N GLY A 380 3.78 22.37 12.68
CA GLY A 380 4.54 23.59 12.46
C GLY A 380 5.18 23.71 11.07
N LEU A 381 4.85 22.81 10.14
CA LEU A 381 5.46 22.75 8.81
C LEU A 381 4.79 23.66 7.78
N VAL A 382 3.54 24.05 8.01
CA VAL A 382 2.79 24.92 7.09
C VAL A 382 2.76 26.38 7.53
N GLY A 383 3.35 26.72 8.68
CA GLY A 383 3.39 28.09 9.21
C GLY A 383 2.00 28.73 9.32
N THR A 384 1.84 29.94 8.79
CA THR A 384 0.57 30.69 8.73
C THR A 384 -0.21 30.46 7.44
N SER A 385 0.23 29.52 6.59
CA SER A 385 -0.39 29.24 5.29
C SER A 385 -1.85 28.85 5.44
N LYS A 386 -2.70 29.38 4.57
CA LYS A 386 -4.12 29.04 4.59
C LYS A 386 -4.32 27.69 3.93
N VAL A 387 -5.07 26.83 4.60
CA VAL A 387 -5.60 25.61 3.99
C VAL A 387 -6.89 25.98 3.25
N LYS A 388 -6.91 25.70 1.95
CA LYS A 388 -8.05 25.77 1.04
C LYS A 388 -8.46 24.34 0.70
N GLY A 389 -9.72 24.13 0.32
CA GLY A 389 -10.23 22.87 -0.24
C GLY A 389 -9.79 21.63 0.54
N VAL A 390 -10.67 21.11 1.41
CA VAL A 390 -10.38 19.88 2.14
C VAL A 390 -11.37 18.81 1.71
N SER A 391 -10.85 17.62 1.38
CA SER A 391 -11.66 16.47 1.01
C SER A 391 -11.17 15.22 1.73
N VAL A 392 -12.09 14.32 2.09
CA VAL A 392 -11.78 13.06 2.75
C VAL A 392 -12.00 11.92 1.75
N ILE A 393 -11.09 10.95 1.73
CA ILE A 393 -11.27 9.68 1.04
C ILE A 393 -11.08 8.55 2.04
N ARG A 394 -11.96 7.56 1.98
CA ARG A 394 -11.94 6.36 2.82
C ARG A 394 -11.83 5.12 1.94
N GLU A 395 -10.75 4.38 2.11
CA GLU A 395 -10.55 3.08 1.49
C GLU A 395 -10.67 1.97 2.51
N ARG A 396 -11.56 1.02 2.22
CA ARG A 396 -11.65 -0.24 2.97
C ARG A 396 -10.54 -1.18 2.48
N GLU A 397 -10.29 -2.23 3.26
CA GLU A 397 -9.53 -3.40 2.79
C GLU A 397 -8.13 -3.07 2.23
N SER A 398 -7.48 -2.02 2.75
CA SER A 398 -6.30 -1.42 2.12
C SER A 398 -5.00 -2.17 2.42
N TYR A 399 -4.85 -2.70 3.64
CA TYR A 399 -3.66 -3.43 4.08
C TYR A 399 -4.07 -4.75 4.72
N PRO A 400 -3.75 -5.92 4.13
CA PRO A 400 -3.92 -7.19 4.83
C PRO A 400 -3.02 -7.23 6.06
N THR A 401 -3.54 -7.66 7.21
CA THR A 401 -2.83 -7.60 8.49
C THR A 401 -2.22 -8.96 8.86
N TYR A 402 -0.95 -8.95 9.26
CA TYR A 402 -0.22 -10.15 9.69
C TYR A 402 -0.03 -10.19 11.20
N PHE A 403 -1.06 -10.67 11.89
CA PHE A 403 -1.03 -10.96 13.32
C PHE A 403 -0.44 -12.35 13.59
N MET A 404 -0.02 -12.64 14.82
CA MET A 404 0.45 -13.98 15.21
C MET A 404 -0.54 -15.08 14.80
N GLY A 405 -0.11 -16.02 13.95
CA GLY A 405 -0.92 -17.17 13.54
C GLY A 405 -1.91 -16.91 12.40
N TYR A 406 -1.84 -15.76 11.72
CA TYR A 406 -2.70 -15.45 10.57
C TYR A 406 -2.61 -16.48 9.44
N GLU A 407 -1.52 -17.25 9.34
CA GLU A 407 -1.34 -18.22 8.25
C GLU A 407 -2.34 -19.37 8.31
N GLN A 408 -2.80 -19.74 9.49
CA GLN A 408 -3.77 -20.82 9.61
C GLN A 408 -5.09 -20.47 8.88
N PRO A 409 -5.80 -19.38 9.22
CA PRO A 409 -6.98 -18.99 8.47
C PRO A 409 -6.67 -18.61 7.02
N PHE A 410 -5.51 -17.99 6.73
CA PHE A 410 -5.10 -17.70 5.36
C PHE A 410 -4.95 -18.97 4.50
N ASN A 411 -4.30 -20.02 5.00
CA ASN A 411 -4.12 -21.26 4.25
C ASN A 411 -5.45 -21.96 3.98
N VAL A 412 -6.42 -21.87 4.90
CA VAL A 412 -7.78 -22.38 4.65
C VAL A 412 -8.43 -21.68 3.45
N LEU A 413 -8.33 -20.34 3.37
CA LEU A 413 -8.90 -19.59 2.24
C LEU A 413 -8.13 -19.85 0.95
N LYS A 414 -6.80 -19.84 1.00
CA LYS A 414 -5.91 -20.12 -0.12
C LYS A 414 -6.22 -21.49 -0.74
N ASP A 415 -6.21 -22.54 0.09
CA ASP A 415 -6.41 -23.92 -0.38
C ASP A 415 -7.82 -24.16 -0.91
N HIS A 416 -8.82 -23.42 -0.40
CA HIS A 416 -10.17 -23.48 -0.94
C HIS A 416 -10.28 -22.74 -2.29
N LEU A 417 -9.63 -21.58 -2.42
CA LEU A 417 -9.60 -20.82 -3.67
C LEU A 417 -8.87 -21.59 -4.78
N ASP A 418 -7.76 -22.26 -4.45
CA ASP A 418 -6.98 -23.09 -5.38
C ASP A 418 -7.79 -24.26 -5.97
N ARG A 419 -8.91 -24.66 -5.34
CA ARG A 419 -9.81 -25.71 -5.86
C ARG A 419 -10.80 -25.18 -6.89
N ILE A 420 -11.01 -23.87 -6.97
CA ILE A 420 -11.94 -23.27 -7.92
C ILE A 420 -11.24 -23.15 -9.29
N ARG A 421 -11.66 -23.98 -10.25
CA ARG A 421 -10.92 -24.23 -11.50
C ARG A 421 -10.75 -23.02 -12.40
N ASN A 422 -11.67 -22.07 -12.35
CA ASN A 422 -11.73 -20.94 -13.26
C ASN A 422 -11.58 -19.58 -12.56
N VAL A 423 -10.91 -19.54 -11.41
CA VAL A 423 -10.59 -18.31 -10.69
C VAL A 423 -9.09 -18.26 -10.40
N SER A 424 -8.42 -17.19 -10.84
CA SER A 424 -7.01 -16.93 -10.52
C SER A 424 -6.89 -15.70 -9.62
N PRO A 425 -6.40 -15.84 -8.37
CA PRO A 425 -6.18 -14.70 -7.50
C PRO A 425 -4.94 -13.90 -7.93
N VAL A 426 -5.04 -12.58 -7.84
CA VAL A 426 -3.95 -11.65 -8.16
C VAL A 426 -3.91 -10.49 -7.17
N GLY A 427 -2.76 -9.81 -7.08
CA GLY A 427 -2.62 -8.56 -6.35
C GLY A 427 -2.70 -8.66 -4.83
N ARG A 428 -2.70 -7.49 -4.18
CA ARG A 428 -2.70 -7.35 -2.72
C ARG A 428 -3.92 -8.00 -2.06
N GLY A 429 -5.13 -7.70 -2.56
CA GLY A 429 -6.39 -8.21 -2.00
C GLY A 429 -6.59 -9.70 -2.28
N GLY A 430 -6.51 -10.09 -3.55
CA GLY A 430 -6.75 -11.47 -3.98
C GLY A 430 -5.77 -12.48 -3.39
N LEU A 431 -4.51 -12.08 -3.15
CA LEU A 431 -3.50 -12.95 -2.56
C LEU A 431 -3.34 -12.78 -1.03
N TYR A 432 -4.09 -11.89 -0.38
CA TYR A 432 -3.88 -11.47 1.02
C TYR A 432 -2.42 -11.08 1.31
N LYS A 433 -1.80 -10.39 0.35
CA LYS A 433 -0.37 -10.06 0.39
C LYS A 433 -0.15 -8.58 0.60
N TYR A 434 0.57 -8.21 1.65
CA TYR A 434 1.02 -6.83 1.81
C TYR A 434 2.14 -6.51 0.80
N ASN A 435 1.71 -6.16 -0.42
CA ASN A 435 2.54 -6.03 -1.62
C ASN A 435 2.54 -4.61 -2.17
N ASN A 436 3.63 -4.22 -2.83
CA ASN A 436 3.73 -2.99 -3.60
C ASN A 436 3.08 -3.12 -4.99
N GLN A 437 3.06 -2.00 -5.73
CA GLN A 437 2.49 -1.91 -7.07
C GLN A 437 3.15 -2.88 -8.06
N ASP A 438 4.48 -2.99 -8.03
CA ASP A 438 5.25 -3.86 -8.91
C ASP A 438 5.00 -5.35 -8.64
N HIS A 439 4.92 -5.76 -7.38
CA HIS A 439 4.53 -7.13 -7.02
C HIS A 439 3.11 -7.44 -7.49
N SER A 440 2.20 -6.46 -7.36
CA SER A 440 0.80 -6.61 -7.79
C SER A 440 0.70 -6.74 -9.31
N ILE A 441 1.39 -5.87 -10.06
CA ILE A 441 1.49 -5.95 -11.52
C ILE A 441 2.05 -7.31 -11.92
N TYR A 442 3.19 -7.71 -11.38
CA TYR A 442 3.83 -8.97 -11.72
C TYR A 442 2.93 -10.18 -11.44
N SER A 443 2.14 -10.15 -10.36
CA SER A 443 1.15 -11.19 -10.10
C SER A 443 0.04 -11.29 -11.15
N GLY A 444 -0.40 -10.15 -11.69
CA GLY A 444 -1.34 -10.13 -12.82
C GLY A 444 -0.74 -10.74 -14.09
N LEU A 445 0.49 -10.34 -14.44
CA LEU A 445 1.20 -10.86 -15.61
C LEU A 445 1.40 -12.39 -15.51
N VAL A 446 1.90 -12.87 -14.37
CA VAL A 446 2.17 -14.29 -14.14
C VAL A 446 0.88 -15.11 -14.14
N ALA A 447 -0.20 -14.63 -13.51
CA ALA A 447 -1.46 -15.36 -13.50
C ALA A 447 -2.02 -15.57 -14.90
N VAL A 448 -1.93 -14.57 -15.77
CA VAL A 448 -2.39 -14.68 -17.17
C VAL A 448 -1.51 -15.66 -17.95
N ARG A 449 -0.20 -15.63 -17.75
CA ARG A 449 0.71 -16.59 -18.40
C ARG A 449 0.41 -18.02 -17.99
N ASN A 450 0.14 -18.28 -16.71
CA ASN A 450 -0.28 -19.61 -16.26
C ASN A 450 -1.60 -20.05 -16.93
N TYR A 451 -2.53 -19.12 -17.15
CA TYR A 451 -3.80 -19.39 -17.84
C TYR A 451 -3.59 -19.69 -19.34
N LEU A 452 -2.76 -18.90 -20.03
CA LEU A 452 -2.51 -19.04 -21.46
C LEU A 452 -1.55 -20.19 -21.81
N PHE A 453 -0.61 -20.49 -20.92
CA PHE A 453 0.49 -21.44 -21.12
C PHE A 453 0.55 -22.45 -19.97
N PRO A 454 -0.39 -23.40 -19.89
CA PRO A 454 -0.53 -24.31 -18.75
C PRO A 454 0.70 -25.20 -18.50
N ASP A 455 1.55 -25.43 -19.52
CA ASP A 455 2.78 -26.21 -19.39
C ASP A 455 3.90 -25.46 -18.62
N HIS A 456 3.75 -24.15 -18.40
CA HIS A 456 4.69 -23.31 -17.67
C HIS A 456 4.00 -22.71 -16.44
N HIS A 457 4.01 -23.44 -15.33
CA HIS A 457 3.33 -22.98 -14.12
C HIS A 457 4.29 -22.27 -13.15
N MET A 458 4.06 -20.97 -12.93
CA MET A 458 4.72 -20.19 -11.88
C MET A 458 3.75 -19.92 -10.73
N SER A 459 4.11 -20.24 -9.50
CA SER A 459 3.20 -20.01 -8.37
C SER A 459 3.04 -18.53 -8.06
N VAL A 460 1.83 -17.98 -8.28
CA VAL A 460 1.47 -16.60 -7.87
C VAL A 460 1.56 -16.42 -6.35
N TRP A 461 1.34 -17.49 -5.59
CA TRP A 461 1.51 -17.54 -4.14
C TRP A 461 2.97 -17.43 -3.71
N GLN A 462 3.93 -17.69 -4.59
CA GLN A 462 5.36 -17.51 -4.33
C GLN A 462 5.91 -16.18 -4.82
N ILE A 463 5.11 -15.34 -5.50
CA ILE A 463 5.52 -13.97 -5.84
C ILE A 463 5.79 -13.23 -4.54
N ASN A 464 7.08 -13.10 -4.26
CA ASN A 464 7.53 -12.93 -2.90
C ASN A 464 7.55 -11.45 -2.52
N ILE A 465 7.11 -11.19 -1.30
CA ILE A 465 7.06 -9.88 -0.65
C ILE A 465 8.49 -9.43 -0.28
N ASP A 466 9.44 -10.38 -0.22
CA ASP A 466 10.85 -10.17 0.12
C ASP A 466 11.61 -9.22 -0.83
N ALA A 467 11.00 -8.87 -1.97
CA ALA A 467 11.43 -7.83 -2.89
C ALA A 467 10.91 -6.43 -2.51
N GLU A 468 10.37 -6.23 -1.31
CA GLU A 468 10.42 -4.92 -0.66
C GLU A 468 11.88 -4.59 -0.33
N TYR A 469 12.57 -4.23 -1.40
CA TYR A 469 13.65 -3.27 -1.47
C TYR A 469 14.35 -3.08 -0.14
N GLN A 470 15.32 -3.96 0.09
CA GLN A 470 16.62 -3.51 0.57
C GLN A 470 16.90 -2.22 -0.19
N GLU A 471 16.64 -1.11 0.47
CA GLU A 471 16.92 0.23 0.02
C GLU A 471 18.43 0.35 0.03
N GLU A 472 19.09 -0.35 -0.87
CA GLU A 472 20.53 -0.40 -0.98
C GLU A 472 20.80 -0.38 -2.48
N GLU A 473 21.58 0.60 -2.94
CA GLU A 473 22.23 0.48 -4.24
C GLU A 473 23.18 -0.72 -4.18
N TYR A 474 23.17 -1.56 -5.21
CA TYR A 474 24.27 -2.47 -5.44
C TYR A 474 25.28 -1.73 -6.32
N GLU A 475 26.49 -1.53 -5.78
CA GLU A 475 27.68 -1.07 -6.53
C GLU A 475 27.92 -1.93 -7.77
#